data_AF-A0A485AS29-F1
#
_entry.id   AF-A0A485AS29-F1
#
_cell.length_a   1.000
_cell.length_b   1.000
_cell.length_c   1.000
_cell.angle_alpha   90.00
_cell.angle_beta   90.00
_cell.angle_gamma   90.00
#
_symmetry.space_group_name_H-M   'P 1'
#
loop_
_entity.id
_entity.type
_entity.pdbx_description
1 polymer ?
#
loop_
_entity_poly.entity_id
_entity_poly.type
_entity_poly.pdbx_seq_one_letter_code
_entity_poly.pdbx_strand_id
1 'polypeptide(L)' 'MYQHHNWQGALLDYPVSKVVCVGSNYANHIKEMGQCNAGRTGAVY' A
#
# COMPACT_ATOMS: atom_id res chain seq x y z
N MET A 1 5.37 16.63 -12.07
CA MET A 1 4.57 16.22 -10.90
C MET A 1 3.56 15.19 -11.36
N TYR A 2 3.31 14.12 -10.60
CA TYR A 2 2.22 13.19 -10.92
C TYR A 2 0.86 13.92 -10.86
N GLN A 3 -0.12 13.47 -11.66
CA GLN A 3 -1.50 13.95 -11.66
C GLN A 3 -2.45 12.75 -11.71
N HIS A 4 -3.55 12.84 -10.96
CA HIS A 4 -4.58 11.81 -10.97
C HIS A 4 -5.29 11.79 -12.33
N HIS A 5 -5.35 10.62 -12.96
CA HIS A 5 -6.10 10.41 -14.19
C HIS A 5 -7.02 9.21 -13.99
N ASN A 6 -8.19 9.25 -14.63
CA ASN A 6 -9.03 8.06 -14.73
C ASN A 6 -8.45 7.08 -15.77
N TRP A 7 -9.10 5.92 -15.92
CA TRP A 7 -8.59 4.87 -16.80
C TRP A 7 -8.60 5.28 -18.29
N GLN A 8 -9.48 6.19 -18.70
CA GLN A 8 -9.51 6.77 -20.05
C GLN A 8 -8.46 7.88 -20.26
N GLY A 9 -7.68 8.22 -19.23
CA GLY A 9 -6.67 9.27 -19.30
C GLY A 9 -7.22 10.69 -19.14
N ALA A 10 -8.45 10.86 -18.65
CA ALA A 10 -8.96 12.19 -18.29
C ALA A 10 -8.44 12.63 -16.92
N LEU A 11 -8.08 13.91 -16.80
CA LEU A 11 -7.56 14.51 -15.57
C LEU A 11 -8.64 14.55 -14.47
N LEU A 12 -8.27 14.19 -13.24
CA LEU A 12 -9.11 14.29 -12.05
C LEU A 12 -8.64 15.43 -11.14
N ASP A 13 -9.58 16.28 -10.69
CA ASP A 13 -9.31 17.43 -9.83
C ASP A 13 -9.23 17.04 -8.35
N TYR A 14 -8.28 16.15 -8.02
CA TYR A 14 -7.92 15.82 -6.65
C TYR A 14 -6.50 16.30 -6.34
N PRO A 15 -6.24 16.86 -5.15
CA PRO A 15 -4.89 17.29 -4.79
C PRO A 15 -3.97 16.08 -4.60
N VAL A 16 -2.78 16.15 -5.19
CA VAL A 16 -1.73 15.16 -4.98
C VAL A 16 -0.98 15.48 -3.68
N SER A 17 -0.91 14.52 -2.75
CA SER A 17 -0.17 14.67 -1.49
C SER A 17 0.74 13.48 -1.22
N LYS A 18 0.25 12.45 -0.54
CA LYS A 18 1.00 11.22 -0.20
C LYS A 18 0.13 9.99 -0.33
N VAL A 19 0.77 8.84 -0.52
CA VAL A 19 0.11 7.53 -0.46
C VAL A 19 0.46 6.87 0.87
N VAL A 20 -0.54 6.32 1.56
CA VAL A 20 -0.35 5.52 2.78
C VAL A 20 -0.63 4.06 2.42
N CYS A 21 0.27 3.17 2.81
CA CYS A 21 0.22 1.75 2.45
C CYS A 21 0.06 0.86 3.69
N VAL A 22 -0.60 -0.29 3.52
CA VAL A 22 -0.69 -1.36 4.52
C VAL A 22 0.02 -2.60 3.98
N GLY A 23 1.08 -3.02 4.65
CA GLY A 23 1.76 -4.28 4.36
C GLY A 23 1.00 -5.48 4.90
N SER A 24 1.29 -6.67 4.39
CA SER A 24 0.80 -7.93 4.98
C SER A 24 -0.73 -8.02 5.09
N ASN A 25 -1.47 -7.46 4.11
CA ASN A 25 -2.94 -7.40 4.12
C ASN A 25 -3.65 -8.58 3.45
N TYR A 26 -2.91 -9.63 3.06
CA TYR A 26 -3.46 -10.85 2.45
C TYR A 26 -2.75 -12.09 2.99
N ALA A 27 -3.50 -13.07 3.50
CA ALA A 27 -2.92 -14.24 4.16
C ALA A 27 -1.98 -15.05 3.24
N ASN A 28 -2.32 -15.19 1.96
CA ASN A 28 -1.45 -15.86 0.98
C ASN A 28 -0.17 -15.07 0.73
N HIS A 29 -0.25 -13.75 0.67
CA HIS A 29 0.91 -12.86 0.52
C HIS A 29 1.82 -12.91 1.75
N ILE A 30 1.25 -13.00 2.95
CA ILE A 30 2.02 -13.18 4.19
C ILE A 30 2.77 -14.52 4.16
N LYS A 31 2.09 -15.57 3.72
CA LYS A 31 2.63 -16.94 3.66
C LYS A 31 3.79 -17.07 2.66
N GLU A 32 3.66 -16.52 1.46
CA GLU A 32 4.74 -16.57 0.45
C GLU A 32 5.97 -15.77 0.87
N MET A 33 5.78 -14.69 1.63
CA MET A 33 6.87 -13.86 2.16
C MET A 33 7.51 -14.43 3.43
N GLY A 34 7.05 -15.60 3.93
CA GLY A 34 7.60 -16.25 5.12
C GLY A 34 7.37 -15.46 6.42
N GLN A 35 6.43 -14.51 6.41
CA GLN A 35 6.14 -13.65 7.55
C GLN A 35 5.18 -14.36 8.51
N CYS A 36 5.70 -15.26 9.35
CA CYS A 36 4.94 -15.77 10.48
C CYS A 36 4.84 -14.68 11.55
N ASN A 37 3.62 -14.27 11.92
CA ASN A 37 3.35 -13.42 13.08
C ASN A 37 3.65 -14.16 14.40
N ALA A 38 4.89 -14.62 14.59
CA ALA A 38 5.41 -15.09 15.86
C ALA A 38 6.13 -13.91 16.53
N GLY A 39 5.36 -13.07 17.22
CA GLY A 39 5.85 -12.14 18.24
C GLY A 39 6.76 -10.98 17.77
N ARG A 40 6.23 -9.99 17.06
CA ARG A 40 6.90 -8.68 16.94
C ARG A 40 6.16 -7.62 17.75
N THR A 41 6.52 -7.51 19.02
CA THR A 41 6.52 -6.23 19.73
C THR A 41 7.41 -5.26 18.96
N GLY A 42 6.82 -4.33 18.20
CA GLY A 42 7.54 -3.16 17.69
C GLY A 42 8.25 -3.30 16.34
N ALA A 43 7.56 -3.76 15.28
CA ALA A 43 7.99 -3.38 13.93
C ALA A 43 7.45 -1.98 13.62
N VAL A 44 8.23 -0.95 13.99
CA VAL A 44 8.06 0.42 13.53
C VAL A 44 9.09 0.62 12.41
N TYR A 45 8.58 0.69 11.18
CA TYR A 45 9.26 0.79 9.87
C TYR A 45 10.10 -0.42 9.44
#